data_AF-A0A4Y2WWI6-F1
#
_entry.id   AF-A0A4Y2WWI6-F1
#
_cell.length_a   1.000
_cell.length_b   1.000
_cell.length_c   1.000
_cell.angle_alpha   90.00
_cell.angle_beta   90.00
_cell.angle_gamma   90.00
#
_symmetry.space_group_name_H-M   'P 1'
#
loop_
_entity.id
_entity.type
_entity.pdbx_description
1 polymer ?
#
loop_
_entity_poly.entity_id
_entity_poly.type
_entity_poly.pdbx_seq_one_letter_code
_entity_poly.pdbx_strand_id
1 'polypeptide(L)' 'MTEWRDDLKLILRKSTATEQHGVFLFTDSQIKEESFLEDINNLLNAGEVPNLFAADEKQEICEKMLQID' A
#
# COMPACT_ATOMS: atom_id res chain seq x y z
N MET A 1 -11.53 2.74 -8.68
CA MET A 1 -10.76 3.50 -7.65
C MET A 1 -10.80 2.94 -6.23
N THR A 2 -11.94 2.90 -5.52
CA THR A 2 -11.96 2.55 -4.07
C THR A 2 -11.39 1.16 -3.77
N GLU A 3 -11.81 0.13 -4.52
CA GLU A 3 -11.31 -1.24 -4.35
C GLU A 3 -9.79 -1.36 -4.53
N TRP A 4 -9.23 -0.71 -5.56
CA TRP A 4 -7.78 -0.70 -5.83
C TRP A 4 -6.99 -0.07 -4.69
N ARG A 5 -7.44 1.09 -4.20
CA ARG A 5 -6.77 1.76 -3.09
C ARG A 5 -6.88 0.96 -1.80
N ASP A 6 -8.00 0.27 -1.58
CA ASP A 6 -8.18 -0.61 -0.42
C ASP A 6 -7.23 -1.83 -0.50
N ASP A 7 -7.02 -2.41 -1.68
CA ASP A 7 -6.04 -3.49 -1.88
C ASP A 7 -4.62 -3.02 -1.56
N LEU A 8 -4.24 -1.82 -2.01
CA LEU A 8 -2.94 -1.21 -1.69
C LEU A 8 -2.78 -0.96 -0.18
N LYS A 9 -3.82 -0.45 0.47
CA LYS A 9 -3.81 -0.27 1.93
C LYS A 9 -3.63 -1.59 2.66
N LEU A 10 -4.32 -2.65 2.20
CA LEU A 10 -4.26 -3.97 2.81
C LEU A 10 -2.86 -4.56 2.73
N ILE A 11 -2.20 -4.52 1.57
CA ILE A 11 -0.85 -5.07 1.43
C ILE A 11 0.17 -4.28 2.28
N LEU A 12 0.08 -2.95 2.30
CA LEU A 12 0.99 -2.11 3.06
C LEU A 12 0.84 -2.34 4.56
N ARG A 13 -0.41 -2.38 5.05
CA ARG A 13 -0.68 -2.69 6.47
C ARG A 13 -0.21 -4.08 6.87
N LYS A 14 -0.34 -5.09 6.00
CA LYS A 14 0.18 -6.44 6.27
C LYS A 14 1.69 -6.46 6.35
N SER A 15 2.37 -5.78 5.41
CA SER A 15 3.83 -5.66 5.40
C SER A 15 4.37 -4.93 6.63
N THR A 16 3.63 -3.99 7.23
CA THR A 16 4.05 -3.27 8.44
C THR A 16 3.65 -3.95 9.75
N ALA A 17 2.71 -4.90 9.72
CA ALA A 17 2.17 -5.55 10.92
C ALA A 17 2.79 -6.93 11.21
N THR A 18 3.61 -7.47 10.29
CA THR A 18 4.19 -8.81 10.41
C THR A 18 5.61 -8.82 9.85
N GLU A 19 6.47 -9.70 10.35
CA GLU A 19 7.79 -9.98 9.75
C GLU A 19 7.69 -10.82 8.45
N GLN A 20 6.47 -11.01 7.91
CA GLN A 20 6.25 -11.86 6.75
C GLN A 20 6.40 -11.06 5.45
N HIS A 21 7.28 -11.55 4.57
CA HIS A 21 7.39 -11.02 3.23
C HIS A 21 6.11 -11.34 2.43
N GLY A 22 5.48 -10.31 1.88
CA GLY A 22 4.31 -10.42 1.01
C GLY A 22 4.67 -10.24 -0.47
N VAL A 23 3.90 -10.88 -1.34
CA VAL A 23 3.95 -10.66 -2.79
C VAL A 23 2.60 -10.13 -3.24
N PHE A 24 2.59 -8.99 -3.92
CA PHE A 24 1.40 -8.46 -4.58
C PHE A 24 1.46 -8.82 -6.06
N LEU A 25 0.56 -9.69 -6.50
CA LEU A 25 0.45 -10.09 -7.90
C LEU A 25 -0.61 -9.24 -8.60
N PHE A 26 -0.19 -8.55 -9.65
CA PHE A 26 -1.04 -7.67 -10.45
C PHE A 26 -0.78 -7.92 -11.93
N THR A 27 -1.83 -8.28 -12.67
CA THR A 27 -1.77 -8.63 -14.10
C THR A 27 -2.36 -7.53 -14.99
N ASP A 28 -2.02 -7.56 -16.27
CA ASP A 28 -2.54 -6.63 -17.29
C ASP A 28 -4.07 -6.61 -17.36
N SER A 29 -4.70 -7.77 -17.20
CA SER A 29 -6.17 -7.91 -17.16
C SER A 29 -6.85 -7.17 -15.99
N GLN A 30 -6.10 -6.80 -14.94
CA GLN A 30 -6.61 -6.06 -13.78
C GLN A 30 -6.45 -4.54 -13.94
N ILE A 31 -5.77 -4.06 -14.99
CA ILE A 31 -5.59 -2.64 -15.28
C ILE A 31 -6.89 -2.07 -15.82
N LYS A 32 -7.69 -1.45 -14.94
CA LYS A 32 -8.92 -0.75 -15.31
C LYS A 32 -8.69 0.71 -15.70
N GLU A 33 -7.69 1.34 -15.08
CA GLU A 33 -7.37 2.76 -15.21
C GLU A 33 -5.85 2.94 -15.26
N GLU A 34 -5.35 3.88 -16.07
CA GLU A 34 -3.90 4.15 -16.21
C GLU A 34 -3.25 4.56 -14.87
N SER A 35 -4.03 5.22 -14.00
CA SER A 35 -3.60 5.62 -12.66
C SER A 35 -3.15 4.46 -11.77
N PHE A 36 -3.55 3.22 -12.06
CA PHE A 36 -3.10 2.05 -11.28
C PHE A 36 -1.59 1.82 -11.48
N LEU A 37 -1.11 2.02 -12.71
CA LEU A 37 0.32 1.90 -13.02
C LEU A 37 1.12 3.06 -12.42
N GLU A 38 0.54 4.26 -12.35
CA GLU A 38 1.14 5.40 -11.68
C GLU A 38 1.29 5.16 -10.17
N ASP A 39 0.25 4.62 -9.53
CA ASP A 39 0.29 4.24 -8.11
C ASP A 39 1.36 3.16 -7.85
N ILE A 40 1.47 2.14 -8.71
CA ILE A 40 2.52 1.12 -8.61
C ILE A 40 3.91 1.75 -8.78
N ASN A 41 4.06 2.66 -9.75
CA ASN A 41 5.34 3.33 -9.98
C ASN A 41 5.75 4.19 -8.77
N ASN A 42 4.81 4.90 -8.16
CA ASN A 42 5.07 5.65 -6.93
C ASN A 42 5.47 4.71 -5.78
N LEU A 43 4.79 3.57 -5.64
CA LEU A 43 5.12 2.59 -4.62
C LEU A 43 6.52 1.99 -4.79
N LEU A 44 6.94 1.70 -6.03
CA LEU A 44 8.26 1.14 -6.31
C LEU A 44 9.39 2.15 -6.15
N ASN A 45 9.17 3.41 -6.54
CA ASN A 45 10.22 4.44 -6.49
C ASN A 45 10.32 5.15 -5.14
N ALA A 46 9.19 5.43 -4.50
CA ALA A 46 9.12 6.22 -3.27
C ALA A 46 8.70 5.40 -2.05
N GLY A 47 8.23 4.17 -2.24
CA GLY A 47 7.69 3.35 -1.14
C GLY A 47 6.30 3.79 -0.67
N GLU A 48 5.66 4.75 -1.35
CA GLU A 48 4.34 5.25 -0.99
C GLU A 48 3.47 5.58 -2.21
N VAL A 49 2.16 5.65 -1.98
CA VAL A 49 1.19 6.19 -2.92
C VAL A 49 0.62 7.49 -2.35
N PRO A 50 0.67 8.62 -3.08
CA PRO A 50 0.20 9.91 -2.58
C PRO A 50 -1.28 9.88 -2.16
N ASN A 51 -1.58 10.48 -1.01
CA ASN A 51 -2.93 10.56 -0.45
C ASN A 51 -3.62 9.18 -0.28
N LEU A 52 -2.85 8.10 -0.10
CA LEU A 52 -3.40 6.77 0.16
C LEU A 52 -3.95 6.67 1.59
N PHE A 53 -3.16 7.06 2.58
CA PHE A 53 -3.55 7.07 4.00
C PHE A 53 -3.82 8.48 4.49
N ALA A 54 -4.90 8.64 5.26
CA ALA A 54 -5.13 9.85 6.03
C ALA A 54 -4.10 10.01 7.16
N ALA A 55 -3.97 11.22 7.73
CA ALA A 55 -2.92 11.52 8.70
C ALA A 55 -3.03 10.68 9.98
N ASP A 56 -4.26 10.43 10.43
CA ASP A 56 -4.60 9.54 11.55
C ASP A 56 -4.24 8.08 11.24
N GLU A 57 -4.55 7.59 10.04
CA GLU A 57 -4.15 6.23 9.62
C GLU A 57 -2.63 6.07 9.57
N LYS A 58 -1.90 7.08 9.08
CA LYS A 58 -0.43 7.05 9.05
C LYS A 58 0.14 6.97 10.47
N GLN A 59 -0.39 7.77 11.39
CA GLN A 59 0.02 7.76 12.79
C GLN A 59 -0.19 6.37 13.42
N GLU A 60 -1.37 5.77 13.23
CA GLU A 60 -1.69 4.43 13.72
C GLU A 60 -0.71 3.35 13.20
N ILE A 61 -0.34 3.43 11.92
CA ILE A 61 0.62 2.49 11.31
C ILE A 61 2.00 2.67 11.92
N CYS A 62 2.49 3.91 12.06
CA CYS A 62 3.80 4.18 12.66
C CYS A 62 3.86 3.69 14.12
N GLU A 63 2.81 3.91 14.90
CA GLU A 63 2.73 3.42 16.28
C GLU A 63 2.79 1.88 16.37
N LYS A 64 2.17 1.18 15.40
CA LYS A 64 2.24 -0.28 15.32
C LYS A 64 3.61 -0.79 14.90
N MET A 65 4.29 -0.12 13.97
CA MET A 65 5.64 -0.48 13.55
C MET A 65 6.65 -0.41 14.70
N LEU A 66 6.54 0.62 15.56
CA LEU A 66 7.38 0.77 16.76
C LEU A 66 7.22 -0.34 17.80
N GLN A 67 6.16 -1.16 17.72
CA GLN A 67 5.97 -2.30 18.63
C GLN A 67 6.62 -3.59 18.10
N ILE A 68 7.00 -3.61 16.83
CA ILE A 68 7.55 -4.79 16.13
C ILE A 68 9.08 -4.64 15.95
N ASP A 69 9.59 -3.40 15.86
CA ASP A 69 11.03 -3.07 15.94
C ASP A 69 11.64 -3.31 17.35
#